data_AF-A0A1X7ETW8-F1
#
_entry.id   AF-A0A1X7ETW8-F1
#
_cell.length_a   1.000
_cell.length_b   1.000
_cell.length_c   1.000
_cell.angle_alpha   90.00
_cell.angle_beta   90.00
_cell.angle_gamma   90.00
#
_symmetry.space_group_name_H-M   'P 1'
#
loop_
_entity.id
_entity.type
_entity.pdbx_description
1 polymer ?
#
loop_
_entity_poly.entity_id
_entity_poly.type
_entity_poly.pdbx_seq_one_letter_code
_entity_poly.pdbx_strand_id
1 'polypeptide(L)' 'MPLRKGTSREDISKNVKTEMKHGKSQKQSVAIALNQARKHGAKIPKKHDR' A
#
# COMPACT_ATOMS: atom_id res chain seq x y z
N MET A 1 -3.49 8.69 -9.26
CA MET A 1 -4.16 7.43 -9.68
C MET A 1 -5.23 7.04 -8.67
N PRO A 2 -6.37 6.46 -9.09
CA PRO A 2 -7.34 5.93 -8.15
C PRO A 2 -6.80 4.61 -7.55
N LEU A 3 -6.20 4.69 -6.38
CA LEU A 3 -5.81 3.50 -5.61
C LEU A 3 -7.06 2.74 -5.15
N ARG A 4 -7.02 1.41 -5.20
CA ARG A 4 -8.08 0.57 -4.64
C ARG A 4 -8.20 0.88 -3.14
N LYS A 5 -9.45 1.02 -2.68
CA LYS A 5 -9.77 1.33 -1.27
C LYS A 5 -9.79 0.09 -0.37
N GLY A 6 -9.70 -1.11 -0.93
CA GLY A 6 -9.78 -2.33 -0.16
C GLY A 6 -8.53 -2.56 0.70
N THR A 7 -8.73 -3.25 1.81
CA THR A 7 -7.70 -3.57 2.80
C THR A 7 -7.08 -4.96 2.58
N SER A 8 -7.61 -5.72 1.62
CA SER A 8 -7.19 -7.08 1.32
C SER A 8 -5.78 -7.11 0.72
N ARG A 9 -5.07 -8.23 0.92
CA ARG A 9 -3.73 -8.44 0.36
C ARG A 9 -3.67 -8.24 -1.15
N GLU A 10 -4.73 -8.59 -1.85
CA GLU A 10 -4.89 -8.42 -3.29
C GLU A 10 -4.98 -6.94 -3.70
N ASP A 11 -5.71 -6.13 -2.94
CA ASP A 11 -5.82 -4.68 -3.18
C ASP A 11 -4.50 -3.98 -2.96
N ILE A 12 -3.80 -4.35 -1.87
CA ILE A 12 -2.46 -3.85 -1.58
C ILE A 12 -1.50 -4.23 -2.71
N SER A 13 -1.50 -5.49 -3.15
CA SER A 13 -0.63 -5.98 -4.23
C SER A 13 -0.90 -5.25 -5.56
N LYS A 14 -2.18 -5.03 -5.91
CA LYS A 14 -2.54 -4.25 -7.10
C LYS A 14 -2.07 -2.81 -6.99
N ASN A 15 -2.27 -2.16 -5.85
CA ASN A 15 -1.80 -0.80 -5.59
C ASN A 15 -0.26 -0.70 -5.70
N VAL A 16 0.48 -1.67 -5.17
CA VAL A 16 1.95 -1.71 -5.31
C VAL A 16 2.36 -1.80 -6.78
N LYS A 17 1.79 -2.74 -7.55
CA LYS A 17 2.11 -2.91 -8.97
C LYS A 17 1.79 -1.65 -9.78
N THR A 18 0.68 -1.01 -9.46
CA THR A 18 0.27 0.25 -10.07
C THR A 18 1.31 1.35 -9.84
N GLU A 19 1.73 1.56 -8.60
CA GLU A 19 2.70 2.59 -8.24
C GLU A 19 4.10 2.32 -8.82
N MET A 20 4.49 1.04 -8.88
CA MET A 20 5.72 0.64 -9.59
C MET A 20 5.66 0.95 -11.09
N LYS A 21 4.52 0.66 -11.75
CA LYS A 21 4.32 0.99 -13.16
C LYS A 21 4.38 2.49 -13.43
N HIS A 22 4.07 3.31 -12.42
CA HIS A 22 4.26 4.75 -12.45
C HIS A 22 5.70 5.23 -12.21
N GLY A 23 6.65 4.31 -12.05
CA GLY A 23 8.06 4.63 -11.84
C GLY A 23 8.44 4.91 -10.38
N LYS A 24 7.56 4.62 -9.41
CA LYS A 24 7.93 4.73 -7.99
C LYS A 24 8.77 3.54 -7.55
N SER A 25 9.73 3.79 -6.67
CA SER A 25 10.55 2.74 -6.08
C SER A 25 9.69 1.70 -5.35
N GLN A 26 10.13 0.44 -5.32
CA GLN A 26 9.40 -0.65 -4.66
C GLN A 26 9.02 -0.31 -3.21
N LYS A 27 9.97 0.27 -2.47
CA LYS A 27 9.78 0.69 -1.08
C LYS A 27 8.70 1.76 -0.95
N GLN A 28 8.71 2.75 -1.84
CA GLN A 28 7.72 3.82 -1.86
C GLN A 28 6.34 3.31 -2.27
N SER A 29 6.27 2.44 -3.27
CA SER A 29 5.02 1.80 -3.73
C SER A 29 4.36 0.98 -2.61
N VAL A 30 5.15 0.18 -1.87
CA VAL A 30 4.69 -0.56 -0.68
C VAL A 30 4.23 0.41 0.41
N ALA A 31 4.98 1.47 0.69
CA ALA A 31 4.60 2.46 1.69
C ALA A 31 3.26 3.13 1.35
N ILE A 32 3.07 3.56 0.10
CA ILE A 32 1.81 4.20 -0.36
C ILE A 32 0.65 3.23 -0.27
N ALA A 33 0.81 1.98 -0.75
CA ALA A 33 -0.23 0.98 -0.73
C ALA A 33 -0.67 0.63 0.71
N LEU A 34 0.28 0.46 1.63
CA LEU A 34 -0.01 0.20 3.04
C LEU A 34 -0.65 1.42 3.72
N ASN A 35 -0.20 2.63 3.40
CA ASN A 35 -0.77 3.86 3.97
C ASN A 35 -2.23 4.07 3.49
N GLN A 36 -2.50 3.78 2.21
CA GLN A 36 -3.86 3.78 1.68
C GLN A 36 -4.72 2.74 2.38
N ALA A 37 -4.24 1.49 2.54
CA ALA A 37 -4.99 0.45 3.26
C ALA A 37 -5.32 0.88 4.70
N ARG A 38 -4.39 1.52 5.41
CA ARG A 38 -4.63 2.05 6.77
C ARG A 38 -5.70 3.15 6.78
N LYS A 39 -5.70 4.06 5.80
CA LYS A 39 -6.74 5.09 5.66
C LYS A 39 -8.14 4.50 5.51
N HIS A 40 -8.25 3.30 4.94
CA HIS A 40 -9.51 2.57 4.77
C HIS A 40 -9.78 1.54 5.87
N GLY A 41 -9.10 1.62 7.01
CA GLY A 41 -9.40 0.80 8.19
C GLY A 41 -8.58 -0.49 8.34
N ALA A 42 -7.54 -0.70 7.53
CA ALA A 42 -6.65 -1.84 7.73
C ALA A 42 -5.86 -1.67 9.03
N LYS A 43 -6.07 -2.58 10.00
CA LYS A 43 -5.30 -2.67 11.23
C LYS A 43 -3.97 -3.37 10.98
N ILE A 44 -3.06 -2.69 10.27
CA ILE A 44 -1.72 -3.20 9.97
C ILE A 44 -0.78 -2.74 11.09
N PRO A 45 -0.32 -3.63 11.98
CA PRO A 45 0.58 -3.25 13.07
C PRO A 45 1.84 -2.62 12.47
N LYS A 46 2.22 -1.45 12.98
CA LYS A 46 3.54 -0.88 12.69
C LYS A 46 4.54 -1.74 13.46
N LYS A 47 5.49 -2.35 12.77
CA LYS A 47 6.70 -2.81 13.47
C LYS A 47 7.40 -1.55 13.96
N HIS A 48 7.39 -1.32 15.26
CA HIS A 48 8.39 -0.46 15.86
C HIS A 48 9.69 -1.27 15.77
N ASP A 49 10.61 -0.84 14.91
CA ASP A 49 12.02 -1.18 15.11
C ASP A 49 12.37 -0.67 16.51
N ARG A 50 12.72 -1.61 17.41
CA ARG A 50 13.39 -1.31 18.67
C ARG A 50 14.85 -1.02 18.36
#